data_AF-A0A6G2IDX8-F1
#
_entry.id   AF-A0A6G2IDX8-F1
#
_cell.length_a   1.000
_cell.length_b   1.000
_cell.length_c   1.000
_cell.angle_alpha   90.00
_cell.angle_beta   90.00
_cell.angle_gamma   90.00
#
_symmetry.space_group_name_H-M   'P 1'
#
loop_
_entity.id
_entity.type
_entity.pdbx_description
1 polymer ?
#
loop_
_entity_poly.entity_id
_entity_poly.type
_entity_poly.pdbx_seq_one_letter_code
_entity_poly.pdbx_strand_id
1 'polypeptide(L)' 'MARTGLRDVDPYTTVEMLRAALDEAGIVLPSLGVDPASPSLKLIELGRVRADVAMRLAHALRRGGPAA' A
#
# COMPACT_ATOMS: atom_id res chain seq x y z
N MET A 1 -1.31 4.40 24.20
CA MET A 1 -0.55 5.51 23.59
C MET A 1 -0.93 5.61 22.12
N ALA A 2 -1.86 6.50 21.78
CA ALA A 2 -2.26 6.73 20.39
C ALA A 2 -1.12 7.47 19.67
N ARG A 3 -0.57 6.87 18.61
CA ARG A 3 0.47 7.49 17.77
C ARG A 3 -0.15 8.68 17.04
N THR A 4 0.00 9.87 17.63
CA THR A 4 -0.16 11.15 16.95
C THR A 4 0.87 11.23 15.82
N GLY A 5 0.49 10.82 14.62
CA GLY A 5 1.36 10.85 13.44
C GLY A 5 0.65 10.59 12.12
N LEU A 6 -0.47 9.84 12.14
CA LEU A 6 -1.24 9.53 10.92
C LEU A 6 -2.14 10.67 10.44
N ARG A 7 -2.25 11.76 11.19
CA ARG A 7 -3.24 12.81 10.93
C ARG A 7 -2.97 13.64 9.67
N ASP A 8 -1.72 13.71 9.22
CA ASP A 8 -1.31 14.63 8.14
C ASP A 8 -0.90 13.96 6.82
N VAL A 9 -1.06 12.65 6.71
CA VAL A 9 -0.76 11.95 5.45
C VAL A 9 -1.95 12.12 4.50
N ASP A 10 -1.69 12.60 3.28
CA ASP A 10 -2.67 12.66 2.20
C ASP A 10 -2.85 11.25 1.59
N PRO A 11 -4.06 10.65 1.65
CA PRO A 11 -4.27 9.30 1.16
C PRO A 11 -4.05 9.18 -0.35
N TYR A 12 -4.32 10.24 -1.14
CA TYR A 12 -4.11 10.20 -2.59
C TYR A 12 -2.63 10.18 -2.95
N THR A 13 -1.84 11.06 -2.34
CA THR A 13 -0.36 11.03 -2.47
C THR A 13 0.20 9.66 -2.05
N THR A 14 -0.37 9.06 -1.00
CA THR A 14 0.04 7.72 -0.55
C THR A 14 -0.25 6.63 -1.58
N VAL A 15 -1.42 6.67 -2.24
CA VAL A 15 -1.75 5.74 -3.34
C VAL A 15 -0.75 5.86 -4.47
N GLU A 16 -0.39 7.07 -4.89
CA GLU A 16 0.56 7.29 -5.99
C GLU A 16 1.97 6.81 -5.63
N MET A 17 2.44 7.09 -4.41
CA MET A 17 3.72 6.57 -3.92
C MET A 17 3.74 5.04 -3.88
N LEU A 18 2.65 4.42 -3.41
CA LEU A 18 2.54 2.97 -3.36
C LEU A 18 2.47 2.35 -4.76
N ARG A 19 1.75 2.99 -5.69
CA ARG A 19 1.69 2.58 -7.09
C ARG A 19 3.08 2.58 -7.72
N ALA A 20 3.85 3.65 -7.54
CA ALA A 20 5.22 3.74 -8.04
C ALA A 20 6.13 2.62 -7.48
N ALA A 21 6.09 2.38 -6.17
CA ALA A 21 6.91 1.34 -5.53
C ALA A 21 6.52 -0.09 -5.98
N LEU A 22 5.23 -0.33 -6.23
CA LEU A 22 4.75 -1.61 -6.76
C LEU A 22 5.17 -1.80 -8.22
N ASP A 23 5.11 -0.74 -9.03
CA ASP A 23 5.57 -0.75 -10.42
C ASP A 23 7.08 -1.05 -10.53
N GLU A 24 7.90 -0.49 -9.65
CA GLU A 24 9.33 -0.84 -9.53
C GLU A 24 9.55 -2.34 -9.24
N ALA A 25 8.61 -2.98 -8.54
CA ALA A 25 8.61 -4.42 -8.29
C ALA A 25 7.92 -5.24 -9.39
N GLY A 26 7.45 -4.61 -10.47
CA GLY A 26 6.70 -5.25 -11.55
C GLY A 26 5.33 -5.77 -11.11
N ILE A 27 4.69 -5.11 -10.14
CA ILE A 27 3.39 -5.47 -9.56
C ILE A 27 2.38 -4.38 -9.90
N VAL A 28 1.28 -4.76 -10.55
CA VAL A 28 0.15 -3.86 -10.80
C VAL A 28 -1.05 -4.32 -9.98
N LEU A 29 -1.64 -3.40 -9.22
CA LEU A 29 -2.86 -3.62 -8.45
C LEU A 29 -3.98 -2.71 -9.00
N PRO A 30 -4.85 -3.20 -9.91
CA PRO A 30 -5.88 -2.37 -10.54
C PRO A 30 -6.90 -1.79 -9.56
N SER A 31 -7.11 -2.47 -8.43
CA SER A 31 -8.01 -2.04 -7.36
C SER A 31 -7.35 -1.14 -6.32
N LEU A 32 -6.09 -0.75 -6.50
CA LEU A 32 -5.40 0.13 -5.56
C LEU A 32 -6.02 1.53 -5.57
N GLY A 33 -6.49 1.98 -4.41
CA GLY A 33 -7.14 3.28 -4.28
C GLY A 33 -7.37 3.69 -2.83
N VAL A 34 -7.93 4.88 -2.63
CA VAL A 34 -8.37 5.35 -1.32
C VAL A 34 -9.72 4.69 -0.99
N ASP A 35 -9.90 4.21 0.24
CA ASP A 35 -11.18 3.70 0.74
C ASP A 35 -12.23 4.82 0.79
N PRO A 36 -13.31 4.74 0.00
CA PRO A 36 -14.37 5.73 0.05
C PRO A 36 -15.32 5.50 1.23
N ALA A 37 -15.37 4.30 1.83
CA ALA A 37 -16.33 3.95 2.87
C ALA A 37 -15.99 4.57 4.24
N SER A 38 -14.70 4.79 4.51
CA SER A 38 -14.22 5.36 5.79
C SER A 38 -13.25 6.54 5.59
N PRO A 39 -13.69 7.70 5.05
CA PRO A 39 -12.79 8.81 4.73
C PRO A 39 -12.01 9.36 5.93
N SER A 40 -12.60 9.34 7.12
CA SER A 40 -11.95 9.79 8.36
C SER A 40 -10.77 8.91 8.79
N LEU A 41 -10.74 7.66 8.33
CA LEU A 41 -9.68 6.70 8.64
C LEU A 41 -8.53 6.73 7.61
N LYS A 42 -8.73 7.40 6.46
CA LYS A 42 -7.73 7.52 5.38
C LYS A 42 -7.14 6.15 4.97
N LEU A 43 -8.00 5.14 4.84
CA LEU A 43 -7.57 3.79 4.47
C LEU A 43 -7.24 3.70 2.98
N ILE A 44 -6.38 2.75 2.64
CA ILE A 44 -6.00 2.42 1.26
C ILE A 44 -6.55 1.03 0.96
N GLU A 45 -7.41 0.93 -0.04
CA GLU A 45 -7.88 -0.34 -0.59
C GLU A 45 -6.76 -0.96 -1.42
N LEU A 46 -6.36 -2.18 -1.09
CA LEU A 46 -5.37 -2.96 -1.87
C LEU A 46 -6.04 -3.92 -2.87
N GLY A 47 -7.32 -4.26 -2.63
CA GLY A 47 -8.09 -5.20 -3.42
C GLY A 47 -7.68 -6.67 -3.28
N ARG A 48 -8.20 -7.50 -4.19
CA ARG A 48 -7.85 -8.92 -4.27
C ARG A 48 -6.76 -9.11 -5.33
N VAL A 49 -5.78 -9.94 -5.01
CA VAL A 49 -4.66 -10.24 -5.89
C VAL A 49 -4.62 -11.73 -6.22
N ARG A 50 -4.05 -12.05 -7.38
CA ARG A 50 -3.73 -13.43 -7.73
C ARG A 50 -2.61 -13.95 -6.81
N ALA A 51 -2.58 -15.26 -6.57
CA ALA A 51 -1.60 -15.87 -5.66
C ALA A 51 -0.14 -15.63 -6.07
N ASP A 52 0.15 -15.65 -7.37
CA ASP A 52 1.48 -15.37 -7.92
C ASP A 52 1.92 -13.91 -7.68
N VAL A 53 0.98 -12.97 -7.82
CA VAL A 53 1.22 -11.55 -7.49
C VAL A 53 1.44 -11.38 -5.98
N ALA A 54 0.65 -12.07 -5.14
CA ALA A 54 0.85 -12.05 -3.68
C ALA A 54 2.25 -12.56 -3.28
N MET A 55 2.76 -13.60 -3.94
CA MET A 55 4.12 -14.10 -3.72
C MET A 55 5.19 -13.06 -4.10
N ARG A 56 5.03 -12.38 -5.25
CA ARG A 56 5.94 -11.31 -5.67
C ARG A 56 5.92 -10.15 -4.68
N LEU A 57 4.74 -9.74 -4.22
CA LEU A 57 4.57 -8.72 -3.20
C LEU A 57 5.28 -9.10 -1.91
N ALA A 58 5.07 -10.32 -1.42
CA ALA A 58 5.73 -10.80 -0.22
C ALA A 58 7.27 -10.79 -0.36
N HIS A 59 7.79 -11.09 -1.55
CA HIS A 59 9.23 -11.02 -1.80
C HIS A 59 9.75 -9.56 -1.84
N ALA A 60 9.02 -8.65 -2.50
CA ALA A 60 9.36 -7.23 -2.54
C ALA A 60 9.41 -6.61 -1.13
N LEU A 61 8.40 -6.90 -0.30
CA LEU A 61 8.33 -6.42 1.09
C LEU A 61 9.49 -6.95 1.95
N ARG A 62 9.91 -8.21 1.77
CA ARG A 62 11.07 -8.77 2.50
C ARG A 62 12.38 -8.10 2.14
N ARG A 63 12.55 -7.59 0.92
CA ARG A 63 13.78 -6.88 0.51
C ARG A 63 13.86 -5.46 1.06
N GLY A 64 12.73 -4.85 1.41
CA GLY A 64 12.63 -3.49 1.95
C GLY A 64 12.52 -3.40 3.48
N GLY A 65 12.48 -4.52 4.20
CA GLY A 65 12.45 -4.53 5.67
C GLY A 65 13.82 -4.21 6.28
N PRO A 66 13.88 -3.73 7.54
CA PRO A 66 15.14 -3.72 8.27
C PRO A 66 15.68 -5.15 8.30
N ALA A 67 16.97 -5.33 7.98
CA ALA A 67 17.64 -6.59 8.29
C ALA A 67 17.42 -6.88 9.79
N ALA A 68 16.94 -8.08 10.10
CA ALA A 68 16.83 -8.55 11.48
C ALA A 68 18.22 -8.54 12.15
#